data_AF-A0A967WNT7-F1
#
_entry.id   AF-A0A967WNT7-F1
#
_cell.length_a   1.000
_cell.length_b   1.000
_cell.length_c   1.000
_cell.angle_alpha   90.00
_cell.angle_beta   90.00
_cell.angle_gamma   90.00
#
_symmetry.space_group_name_H-M   'P 1'
#
loop_
_entity.id
_entity.type
_entity.pdbx_description
1 polymer ?
#
loop_
_entity_poly.entity_id
_entity_poly.type
_entity_poly.pdbx_seq_one_letter_code
_entity_poly.pdbx_strand_id
1 'polypeptide(L)' 'MAHRRRPHQSAIGDEDLMNLLLIRHGQSVANTEGRLQGKLDSPLTERGREQARALAHRLVREDWQVS' A
#
# COMPACT_ATOMS: atom_id res chain seq x y z
N MET A 1 11.94 5.16 42.51
CA MET A 1 10.90 5.99 41.86
C MET A 1 10.60 5.38 40.49
N ALA A 2 9.49 4.65 40.37
CA ALA A 2 9.13 3.92 39.16
C ALA A 2 8.27 4.81 38.24
N HIS A 3 8.80 5.19 37.08
CA HIS A 3 8.02 5.81 36.02
C HIS A 3 7.09 4.77 35.40
N ARG A 4 5.86 4.70 35.94
CA ARG A 4 4.76 3.95 35.35
C ARG A 4 4.40 4.62 34.03
N ARG A 5 4.86 4.06 32.90
CA ARG A 5 4.41 4.47 31.57
C ARG A 5 2.90 4.31 31.52
N ARG A 6 2.16 5.41 31.41
CA ARG A 6 0.71 5.37 31.22
C ARG A 6 0.44 4.70 29.86
N PRO A 7 -0.46 3.72 29.77
CA PRO A 7 -0.95 3.30 28.47
C PRO A 7 -1.76 4.47 27.91
N HIS A 8 -1.31 5.00 26.78
CA HIS A 8 -2.07 5.96 25.98
C HIS A 8 -3.22 5.17 25.32
N GLN A 9 -4.25 4.84 26.11
CA GLN A 9 -5.48 4.27 25.58
C GLN A 9 -6.24 5.42 24.91
N SER A 10 -5.98 5.61 23.62
CA SER A 10 -6.84 6.41 22.77
C SER A 10 -8.10 5.58 22.53
N ALA A 11 -9.18 5.91 23.25
CA ALA A 11 -10.52 5.46 22.92
C ALA A 11 -10.95 6.16 21.63
N ILE A 12 -10.52 5.62 20.50
CA ILE A 12 -11.15 5.90 19.21
C ILE A 12 -12.39 5.01 19.22
N GLY A 13 -13.56 5.60 19.41
CA GLY A 13 -14.82 4.86 19.24
C GLY A 13 -14.88 4.30 17.82
N ASP A 14 -15.49 3.13 17.64
CA ASP A 14 -15.60 2.43 16.34
C ASP A 14 -16.27 3.25 15.23
N GLU A 15 -16.82 4.42 15.55
CA GLU A 15 -17.64 5.27 14.70
C GLU A 15 -16.85 6.03 13.61
N ASP A 16 -15.51 6.04 13.62
CA ASP A 16 -14.72 6.70 12.56
C ASP A 16 -13.31 6.11 12.37
N LEU A 17 -13.23 4.78 12.21
CA LEU A 17 -11.97 4.10 11.90
C LEU A 17 -11.54 4.36 10.45
N MET A 18 -10.53 5.22 10.28
CA MET A 18 -9.89 5.44 8.98
C MET A 18 -9.14 4.18 8.52
N ASN A 19 -9.59 3.58 7.43
CA ASN A 19 -8.89 2.49 6.76
C ASN A 19 -7.90 3.06 5.73
N LEU A 20 -6.61 2.75 5.89
CA LEU A 20 -5.56 3.17 4.96
C LEU A 20 -4.95 1.96 4.26
N LEU A 21 -5.05 1.93 2.92
CA LEU A 21 -4.41 0.91 2.09
C LEU A 21 -3.22 1.50 1.34
N LEU A 22 -2.02 0.98 1.62
CA LEU A 22 -0.80 1.32 0.89
C LEU A 22 -0.46 0.21 -0.11
N ILE A 23 -0.40 0.57 -1.38
CA ILE A 23 -0.04 -0.34 -2.47
C ILE A 23 1.25 0.13 -3.13
N ARG A 24 2.21 -0.78 -3.30
CA ARG A 24 3.35 -0.56 -4.18
C ARG A 24 2.94 -0.82 -5.62
N HIS A 25 3.37 0.04 -6.55
CA HIS A 25 3.18 -0.19 -7.98
C HIS A 25 3.87 -1.49 -8.45
N GLY A 26 3.41 -2.03 -9.58
CA GLY A 26 4.02 -3.20 -10.22
C GLY A 26 5.43 -2.91 -10.74
N GLN A 27 6.19 -3.94 -11.11
CA GLN A 27 7.53 -3.78 -11.67
C GLN A 27 7.56 -2.82 -12.88
N SER A 28 8.44 -1.84 -12.85
CA SER A 28 8.73 -0.96 -14.00
C SER A 28 10.02 -1.34 -14.73
N VAL A 29 10.20 -0.84 -15.95
CA VAL A 29 11.45 -1.03 -16.72
C VAL A 29 12.67 -0.54 -15.92
N ALA A 30 12.56 0.60 -15.25
CA ALA A 30 13.65 1.12 -14.44
C ALA A 30 13.98 0.24 -13.21
N ASN A 31 12.98 -0.46 -12.63
CA ASN A 31 13.25 -1.43 -11.58
C ASN A 31 14.09 -2.59 -12.11
N THR A 32 13.85 -3.05 -13.35
CA THR A 32 14.65 -4.12 -13.97
C THR A 32 16.08 -3.67 -14.28
N GLU A 33 16.29 -2.39 -14.56
CA GLU A 33 17.61 -1.81 -14.82
C GLU A 33 18.36 -1.39 -13.54
N GLY A 34 17.76 -1.58 -12.36
CA GLY A 34 18.37 -1.18 -11.08
C GLY A 34 18.56 0.34 -10.92
N ARG A 35 17.83 1.15 -11.71
CA ARG A 35 17.94 2.60 -11.65
C ARG A 35 17.08 3.16 -10.52
N LEU A 36 17.67 4.04 -9.71
CA LEU A 36 16.92 4.89 -8.80
C LEU A 36 16.19 5.96 -9.62
N GLN A 37 14.88 5.76 -9.84
CA GLN A 37 14.02 6.79 -10.39
C GLN A 37 13.29 7.52 -9.27
N GLY A 38 13.50 8.83 -9.18
CA GLY A 38 12.70 9.73 -8.36
C GLY A 38 11.36 10.03 -9.04
N LYS A 39 11.26 11.18 -9.70
CA LYS A 39 10.05 11.64 -10.43
C LYS A 39 9.90 11.15 -11.88
N LEU A 40 10.77 10.26 -12.34
CA LEU A 40 10.72 9.75 -13.72
C LEU A 40 9.64 8.65 -13.83
N ASP A 41 8.69 8.85 -14.74
CA ASP A 41 7.60 7.90 -14.98
C ASP A 41 8.07 6.80 -15.94
N SER A 42 8.46 5.64 -15.40
CA SER A 42 8.82 4.47 -16.20
C SER A 42 7.63 3.54 -16.34
N PRO A 43 7.33 3.07 -17.56
CA PRO A 43 6.21 2.17 -17.78
C PRO A 43 6.40 0.86 -17.01
N LEU A 44 5.27 0.25 -16.64
CA LEU A 44 5.26 -1.11 -16.13
C LEU A 44 5.80 -2.09 -17.19
N THR A 45 6.58 -3.07 -16.74
CA THR A 45 6.90 -4.25 -17.54
C THR A 45 5.64 -5.10 -17.73
N GLU A 46 5.69 -6.10 -18.63
CA GLU A 46 4.55 -7.01 -18.75
C GLU A 46 4.26 -7.76 -17.44
N ARG A 47 5.32 -8.19 -16.75
CA ARG A 47 5.21 -8.71 -15.38
C ARG A 47 4.59 -7.70 -14.41
N GLY A 48 4.95 -6.42 -14.51
CA GLY A 48 4.35 -5.35 -13.71
C GLY A 48 2.84 -5.21 -13.95
N ARG A 49 2.38 -5.38 -15.20
CA ARG A 49 0.96 -5.37 -15.54
C ARG A 49 0.24 -6.62 -15.01
N GLU A 50 0.86 -7.79 -15.09
CA GLU A 50 0.33 -9.01 -14.48
C GLU A 50 0.17 -8.87 -12.96
N GLN A 51 1.15 -8.27 -12.28
CA GLN A 51 1.08 -7.97 -10.86
C GLN A 51 -0.08 -7.03 -10.53
N ALA A 52 -0.27 -5.97 -11.32
CA ALA A 52 -1.39 -5.04 -11.14
C ALA A 52 -2.75 -5.74 -11.33
N ARG A 53 -2.89 -6.59 -12.36
CA ARG A 53 -4.10 -7.39 -12.60
C ARG A 53 -4.39 -8.34 -11.44
N ALA A 54 -3.39 -9.08 -10.96
CA ALA A 54 -3.52 -9.99 -9.83
C ALA A 54 -3.92 -9.26 -8.54
N LEU A 55 -3.36 -8.07 -8.31
CA LEU A 55 -3.74 -7.23 -7.17
C LEU A 55 -5.19 -6.76 -7.28
N ALA A 56 -5.63 -6.29 -8.44
CA ALA A 56 -7.02 -5.88 -8.66
C ALA A 56 -8.00 -7.03 -8.33
N HIS A 57 -7.73 -8.24 -8.84
CA HIS A 57 -8.53 -9.42 -8.50
C HIS A 57 -8.53 -9.75 -7.00
N ARG A 58 -7.43 -9.51 -6.30
CA ARG A 58 -7.35 -9.72 -4.86
C ARG A 58 -8.17 -8.69 -4.09
N LEU A 59 -8.08 -7.40 -4.44
CA LEU A 59 -8.77 -6.32 -3.74
C LEU A 59 -10.29 -6.42 -3.85
N VAL A 60 -10.80 -6.86 -5.01
CA VAL A 60 -12.23 -7.14 -5.19
C VAL A 60 -12.74 -8.20 -4.19
N ARG A 61 -11.90 -9.15 -3.76
CA ARG A 61 -12.29 -10.17 -2.77
C ARG A 61 -12.18 -9.70 -1.32
N GLU A 62 -11.41 -8.63 -1.05
CA GLU A 62 -11.18 -8.11 0.31
C GLU A 62 -12.15 -6.96 0.65
N ASP A 63 -13.25 -6.82 -0.12
CA ASP A 63 -14.30 -5.79 0.01
C ASP A 63 -13.76 -4.35 -0.03
N TRP A 64 -12.57 -4.17 -0.61
CA TRP A 64 -11.97 -2.87 -0.80
C TRP A 64 -12.58 -2.22 -2.05
N GLN A 65 -13.46 -1.24 -1.86
CA GLN A 65 -14.04 -0.49 -2.97
C GLN A 65 -12.96 0.43 -3.58
N VAL A 66 -12.40 0.00 -4.71
CA VAL A 66 -11.61 0.87 -5.59
C VAL A 66 -12.62 1.52 -6.56
N SER A 67 -13.01 2.78 -6.33
CA SER A 67 -13.93 3.51 -7.23
C SER A 67 -13.24 3.98 -8.50
#